data_AF-A0A3D2L7K1-F1
#
_entry.id   AF-A0A3D2L7K1-F1
#
_cell.length_a   1.000
_cell.length_b   1.000
_cell.length_c   1.000
_cell.angle_alpha   90.00
_cell.angle_beta   90.00
_cell.angle_gamma   90.00
#
_symmetry.space_group_name_H-M   'P 1'
#
loop_
_entity.id
_entity.type
_entity.pdbx_description
1 polymer ?
#
loop_
_entity_poly.entity_id
_entity_poly.type
_entity_poly.pdbx_seq_one_letter_code
_entity_poly.pdbx_strand_id
1 'polypeptide(L)'
;VDLTKVTADAFVVGGLTDHITPWKACYRTTQLLGSQSIKFVLSSSGHIQSLLNPPGNPKAKMLRNPDLDADADTWAAKATEEAGSWWPVWGEWLKERSGTLKAAPRACGGEAFPALYDAPGHYVFDE
;
A
#
# COMPACT_ATOMS: atom_id res chain seq x y z
N VAL A 1 0.68 22.49 -7.19
CA VAL A 1 1.32 21.65 -6.16
C VAL A 1 2.46 20.90 -6.83
N ASP A 2 3.62 20.80 -6.18
CA ASP A 2 4.79 20.11 -6.72
C ASP A 2 5.01 18.80 -5.95
N LEU A 3 4.71 17.67 -6.60
CA LEU A 3 4.78 16.34 -5.98
C LEU A 3 6.22 15.82 -5.84
N THR A 4 7.17 16.41 -6.58
CA THR A 4 8.59 16.04 -6.49
C THR A 4 9.18 16.39 -5.12
N LYS A 5 8.54 17.29 -4.37
CA LYS A 5 8.93 17.63 -2.99
C LYS A 5 8.55 16.57 -1.95
N VAL A 6 7.75 15.56 -2.33
CA VAL A 6 7.44 14.42 -1.47
C VAL A 6 8.55 13.37 -1.67
N THR A 7 9.49 13.33 -0.73
CA THR A 7 10.69 12.49 -0.83
C THR A 7 10.65 11.25 0.08
N ALA A 8 9.58 11.06 0.85
CA ALA A 8 9.41 9.88 1.69
C ALA A 8 9.31 8.60 0.86
N ASP A 9 9.79 7.48 1.40
CA ASP A 9 9.62 6.16 0.80
C ASP A 9 8.13 5.85 0.55
N ALA A 10 7.82 5.29 -0.62
CA ALA A 10 6.44 5.06 -1.05
C ALA A 10 6.18 3.61 -1.44
N PHE A 11 5.06 3.07 -0.96
CA PHE A 11 4.51 1.80 -1.40
C PHE A 11 3.17 2.06 -2.08
N VAL A 12 3.09 1.82 -3.38
CA VAL A 12 1.94 2.15 -4.22
C VAL A 12 1.28 0.86 -4.70
N VAL A 13 -0.04 0.79 -4.55
CA VAL A 13 -0.85 -0.37 -4.96
C VAL A 13 -1.88 0.07 -5.99
N GLY A 14 -2.05 -0.74 -7.04
CA GLY A 14 -3.17 -0.63 -7.98
C GLY A 14 -3.95 -1.94 -8.07
N GLY A 15 -5.21 -1.86 -8.51
CA GLY A 15 -6.01 -3.04 -8.88
C GLY A 15 -6.05 -3.23 -10.40
N LEU A 16 -5.70 -4.42 -10.89
CA LEU A 16 -5.58 -4.71 -12.32
C LEU A 16 -6.87 -4.39 -13.11
N THR A 17 -8.03 -4.71 -12.53
CA THR A 17 -9.35 -4.46 -13.15
C THR A 17 -10.14 -3.42 -12.38
N ASP A 18 -9.45 -2.48 -11.71
CA ASP A 18 -10.07 -1.37 -11.02
C ASP A 18 -10.49 -0.27 -12.01
N HIS A 19 -11.80 -0.02 -12.08
CA HIS A 19 -12.39 1.02 -12.92
C HIS A 19 -12.58 2.36 -12.19
N ILE A 20 -12.48 2.40 -10.87
CA ILE A 20 -12.59 3.62 -10.05
C ILE A 20 -11.24 4.32 -10.03
N THR A 21 -10.16 3.58 -9.73
CA THR A 21 -8.78 4.06 -9.80
C THR A 21 -7.99 3.24 -10.80
N PRO A 22 -7.99 3.60 -12.10
CA PRO A 22 -7.26 2.86 -13.12
C PRO A 22 -5.79 2.72 -12.75
N TRP A 23 -5.29 1.50 -12.68
CA TRP A 23 -3.96 1.23 -12.13
C TRP A 23 -2.82 1.94 -12.88
N LYS A 24 -2.98 2.23 -14.18
CA LYS A 24 -1.99 3.01 -14.95
C LYS A 24 -1.85 4.43 -14.40
N ALA A 25 -2.93 5.03 -13.89
CA ALA A 25 -2.89 6.32 -13.21
C ALA A 25 -2.21 6.19 -11.84
N CYS A 26 -2.48 5.11 -11.09
CA CYS A 26 -1.78 4.81 -9.85
C CYS A 26 -0.27 4.62 -10.08
N TYR A 27 0.12 3.91 -11.14
CA TYR A 27 1.51 3.69 -11.54
C TYR A 27 2.25 5.00 -11.79
N ARG A 28 1.61 6.01 -12.40
CA ARG A 28 2.25 7.32 -12.61
C ARG A 28 2.74 7.97 -11.32
N THR A 29 2.20 7.62 -10.16
CA THR A 29 2.73 8.06 -8.86
C THR A 29 4.24 7.76 -8.73
N THR A 30 4.72 6.64 -9.28
CA THR A 30 6.14 6.28 -9.24
C THR A 30 7.04 7.25 -10.00
N GLN A 31 6.47 8.02 -10.93
CA GLN A 31 7.17 8.99 -11.76
C GLN A 31 7.00 10.43 -11.26
N LEU A 32 6.06 10.65 -10.33
CA LEU A 32 5.68 11.99 -9.86
C LEU A 32 6.31 12.36 -8.52
N LEU A 33 6.53 11.38 -7.64
CA LEU A 33 7.14 11.61 -6.33
C LEU A 33 8.66 11.76 -6.47
N GLY A 34 9.28 12.63 -5.66
CA GLY A 34 10.75 12.75 -5.60
C GLY A 34 11.40 11.70 -4.69
N SER A 35 10.67 10.65 -4.34
CA SER A 35 11.13 9.55 -3.50
C SER A 35 12.18 8.72 -4.21
N GLN A 36 13.25 8.37 -3.50
CA GLN A 36 14.31 7.49 -4.01
C GLN A 36 13.99 6.01 -3.78
N SER A 37 12.93 5.70 -3.03
CA SER A 37 12.52 4.34 -2.73
C SER A 37 11.02 4.18 -2.93
N ILE A 38 10.66 3.76 -4.14
CA ILE A 38 9.28 3.49 -4.51
C ILE A 38 9.13 2.01 -4.83
N LYS A 39 8.07 1.39 -4.30
CA LYS A 39 7.64 0.05 -4.67
C LYS A 39 6.23 0.12 -5.24
N PHE A 40 6.03 -0.47 -6.41
CA PHE A 40 4.70 -0.62 -7.01
C PHE A 40 4.28 -2.09 -7.03
N VAL A 41 3.03 -2.35 -6.64
CA VAL A 41 2.42 -3.68 -6.70
C VAL A 41 1.07 -3.57 -7.39
N LEU A 42 0.80 -4.46 -8.35
CA LEU A 42 -0.48 -4.54 -9.03
C LEU A 42 -1.24 -5.77 -8.55
N SER A 43 -2.27 -5.59 -7.73
CA SER A 43 -3.07 -6.72 -7.24
C SER A 43 -4.11 -7.16 -8.28
N SER A 44 -4.30 -8.47 -8.43
CA SER A 44 -5.33 -9.03 -9.28
C SER A 44 -6.71 -8.77 -8.65
N SER A 45 -7.61 -8.13 -9.41
CA SER A 45 -9.06 -7.89 -9.16
C SER A 45 -9.43 -6.39 -9.27
N GLY A 46 -10.71 -6.09 -9.11
CA GLY A 46 -11.25 -4.72 -9.10
C GLY A 46 -11.05 -4.02 -7.76
N HIS A 47 -11.56 -2.80 -7.65
CA HIS A 47 -11.27 -1.85 -6.57
C HIS A 47 -11.23 -2.48 -5.16
N ILE A 48 -12.37 -2.91 -4.61
CA ILE A 48 -12.45 -3.43 -3.25
C ILE A 48 -11.65 -4.73 -3.09
N GLN A 49 -11.76 -5.65 -4.06
CA GLN A 49 -11.12 -6.98 -3.97
C GLN A 49 -9.60 -6.91 -4.07
N SER A 50 -9.06 -5.90 -4.76
CA SER A 50 -7.63 -5.66 -4.88
C SER A 50 -7.02 -5.08 -3.59
N LEU A 51 -7.81 -4.32 -2.82
CA LEU A 51 -7.38 -3.69 -1.57
C LEU A 51 -7.63 -4.60 -0.37
N LEU A 52 -8.84 -5.15 -0.23
CA LEU A 52 -9.23 -6.07 0.82
C LEU A 52 -8.91 -7.52 0.42
N ASN A 53 -7.62 -7.82 0.38
CA ASN A 53 -7.12 -9.10 -0.04
C ASN A 53 -6.26 -9.72 1.06
N PRO A 54 -6.84 -10.34 2.10
CA PRO A 54 -6.07 -10.88 3.22
C PRO A 54 -5.20 -12.07 2.80
N PRO A 55 -4.06 -12.30 3.50
CA PRO A 55 -3.26 -13.51 3.33
C PRO A 55 -4.09 -14.78 3.48
N GLY A 56 -3.76 -15.80 2.69
CA GLY A 56 -4.48 -17.09 2.67
C GLY A 56 -5.62 -17.17 1.65
N ASN A 57 -5.97 -16.07 0.96
CA ASN A 57 -6.89 -16.13 -0.18
C ASN A 57 -6.24 -16.88 -1.36
N PRO A 58 -6.75 -18.06 -1.77
CA PRO A 58 -6.13 -18.86 -2.83
C PRO A 58 -6.31 -18.25 -4.23
N LYS A 59 -7.21 -17.28 -4.40
CA LYS A 59 -7.45 -16.57 -5.66
C LYS A 59 -6.62 -15.28 -5.77
N ALA A 60 -5.94 -14.89 -4.70
CA ALA A 60 -5.12 -13.70 -4.69
C ALA A 60 -3.89 -13.88 -5.56
N LYS A 61 -3.61 -12.87 -6.39
CA LYS A 61 -2.38 -12.75 -7.16
C LYS A 61 -1.94 -11.29 -7.19
N MET A 62 -0.68 -11.08 -7.51
CA MET A 62 -0.13 -9.74 -7.74
C MET A 62 0.94 -9.79 -8.82
N LEU A 63 1.13 -8.69 -9.54
CA LEU A 63 2.27 -8.48 -10.42
C LEU A 63 3.29 -7.58 -9.72
N ARG A 64 4.57 -7.92 -9.86
CA ARG A 64 5.69 -7.15 -9.34
C ARG A 64 6.82 -7.05 -10.36
N ASN A 65 7.42 -5.87 -10.41
CA ASN A 65 8.63 -5.60 -11.17
C ASN A 65 9.39 -4.46 -10.46
N PRO A 66 10.66 -4.66 -10.06
CA PRO A 66 11.45 -3.64 -9.38
C PRO A 66 11.89 -2.49 -10.29
N ASP A 67 11.98 -2.71 -11.61
CA ASP A 67 12.26 -1.65 -12.59
C ASP A 67 11.00 -0.81 -12.77
N LEU A 68 11.10 0.50 -12.49
CA LEU A 68 10.02 1.47 -12.62
C LEU A 68 10.29 2.52 -13.70
N ASP A 69 11.35 2.38 -14.50
CA ASP A 69 11.75 3.41 -15.47
C ASP A 69 10.87 3.39 -16.73
N ALA A 70 10.17 2.27 -16.97
CA ALA A 70 9.30 2.09 -18.12
C ALA A 70 7.89 2.68 -17.90
N ASP A 71 7.17 2.91 -18.99
CA ASP A 71 5.74 3.18 -18.95
C ASP A 71 4.97 2.00 -18.33
N ALA A 72 3.73 2.26 -17.91
CA ALA A 72 2.91 1.27 -17.20
C ALA A 72 2.70 -0.04 -17.98
N ASP A 73 2.46 0.03 -19.31
CA ASP A 73 2.19 -1.17 -20.12
C ASP A 73 3.46 -2.01 -20.28
N THR A 74 4.59 -1.36 -20.55
CA THR A 74 5.89 -2.01 -20.60
C THR A 74 6.28 -2.60 -19.24
N TRP A 75 6.00 -1.89 -18.15
CA TRP A 75 6.21 -2.37 -16.79
C TRP A 75 5.44 -3.65 -16.52
N ALA A 76 4.14 -3.68 -16.85
CA ALA A 76 3.27 -4.82 -16.62
C ALA A 76 3.65 -6.03 -17.48
N ALA A 77 4.06 -5.81 -18.74
CA ALA A 77 4.51 -6.88 -19.63
C ALA A 77 5.78 -7.59 -19.13
N LYS A 78 6.61 -6.90 -18.34
CA LYS A 78 7.83 -7.45 -17.73
C LYS A 78 7.63 -7.92 -16.29
N ALA A 79 6.45 -7.70 -15.72
CA ALA A 79 6.18 -8.04 -14.34
C ALA A 79 5.99 -9.54 -14.14
N THR A 80 6.45 -10.03 -12.99
CA THR A 80 6.26 -11.41 -12.57
C THR A 80 4.96 -11.53 -11.80
N GLU A 81 4.12 -12.50 -12.16
CA GLU A 81 2.94 -12.86 -11.38
C GLU A 81 3.36 -13.71 -10.17
N GLU A 82 3.00 -13.25 -8.98
CA GLU A 82 3.19 -13.94 -7.72
C GLU A 82 1.81 -14.29 -7.12
N ALA A 83 1.65 -15.52 -6.65
CA ALA A 83 0.44 -15.93 -5.93
C ALA A 83 0.41 -15.33 -4.52
N GLY A 84 -0.80 -15.02 -4.04
CA GLY A 84 -1.05 -14.51 -2.70
C GLY A 84 -1.37 -13.02 -2.63
N SER A 85 -1.54 -12.55 -1.40
CA SER A 85 -1.82 -11.15 -1.08
C SER A 85 -0.56 -10.29 -1.18
N TRP A 86 -0.73 -9.00 -1.48
CA TRP A 86 0.34 -8.01 -1.38
C TRP A 86 0.63 -7.57 0.06
N TRP A 87 -0.27 -7.86 1.02
CA TRP A 87 -0.12 -7.44 2.42
C TRP A 87 1.18 -7.92 3.08
N PRO A 88 1.65 -9.18 2.88
CA PRO A 88 2.94 -9.60 3.42
C PRO A 88 4.13 -8.85 2.80
N VAL A 89 4.06 -8.52 1.50
CA VAL A 89 5.12 -7.73 0.82
C VAL A 89 5.19 -6.33 1.40
N TRP A 90 4.04 -5.71 1.65
CA TRP A 90 3.96 -4.42 2.34
C TRP A 90 4.45 -4.53 3.80
N GLY A 91 4.07 -5.58 4.51
CA GLY A 91 4.51 -5.85 5.89
C GLY A 91 6.03 -5.96 6.00
N GLU A 92 6.70 -6.71 5.13
CA GLU A 92 8.17 -6.78 5.11
C GLU A 92 8.81 -5.44 4.76
N TRP A 93 8.28 -4.73 3.76
CA TRP A 93 8.75 -3.40 3.39
C TRP A 93 8.61 -2.39 4.54
N LEU A 94 7.53 -2.49 5.32
CA LEU A 94 7.28 -1.62 6.46
C LEU A 94 8.20 -1.96 7.65
N LYS A 95 8.50 -3.25 7.89
CA LYS A 95 9.40 -3.68 8.98
C LYS A 95 10.78 -3.02 8.89
N GLU A 96 11.36 -2.97 7.68
CA GLU A 96 12.63 -2.28 7.42
C GLU A 96 12.62 -0.80 7.82
N ARG A 97 11.43 -0.18 7.85
CA ARG A 97 11.19 1.24 8.11
C ARG A 97 10.59 1.51 9.50
N SER A 98 10.38 0.48 10.31
CA SER A 98 9.67 0.58 11.61
C SER A 98 10.61 0.67 12.82
N GLY A 99 11.92 0.74 12.59
CA GLY A 99 12.93 0.79 13.64
C GLY A 99 13.03 -0.52 14.43
N THR A 100 13.70 -0.46 15.58
CA THR A 100 13.95 -1.63 16.42
C THR A 100 12.71 -2.03 17.21
N LEU A 101 12.50 -3.33 17.40
CA LEU A 101 11.47 -3.85 18.30
C LEU A 101 11.67 -3.33 19.73
N LYS A 102 10.55 -2.99 20.37
CA LYS A 102 10.49 -2.58 21.77
C LYS A 102 9.27 -3.21 22.44
N ALA A 103 9.24 -3.19 23.77
CA ALA A 103 8.09 -3.66 24.51
C ALA A 103 6.83 -2.87 24.11
N ALA A 104 5.72 -3.58 23.92
CA ALA A 104 4.44 -2.95 23.65
C ALA A 104 4.03 -2.05 24.83
N PRO A 105 3.51 -0.83 24.57
CA PRO A 105 2.92 0.00 25.61
C PRO A 105 1.81 -0.77 26.35
N ARG A 106 1.71 -0.56 27.67
CA ARG A 106 0.72 -1.27 28.52
C ARG A 106 -0.70 -0.69 28.43
N ALA A 107 -0.82 0.52 27.92
CA ALA A 107 -2.09 1.23 27.78
C ALA A 107 -2.08 2.07 26.50
N CYS A 108 -3.27 2.36 25.97
CA CYS A 108 -3.46 3.28 24.85
C CYS A 108 -3.38 4.73 25.33
N GLY A 109 -2.84 5.61 24.47
CA GLY A 109 -2.70 7.04 24.77
C GLY A 109 -1.47 7.40 25.61
N GLY A 110 -1.44 8.64 26.09
CA GLY A 110 -0.40 9.20 26.96
C GLY A 110 -0.95 10.38 27.76
N GLU A 111 -0.12 11.01 28.61
CA GLU A 111 -0.56 12.11 29.49
C GLU A 111 -1.18 13.28 28.71
N ALA A 112 -0.56 13.68 27.60
CA ALA A 112 -1.08 14.73 26.74
C ALA A 112 -2.29 14.29 25.89
N PHE A 113 -2.47 12.98 25.68
CA PHE A 113 -3.50 12.40 24.81
C PHE A 113 -4.10 11.15 25.46
N PRO A 114 -4.94 11.31 26.50
CA PRO A 114 -5.57 10.17 27.16
C PRO A 114 -6.54 9.44 26.21
N ALA A 115 -6.72 8.14 26.43
CA ALA A 115 -7.76 7.39 25.74
C ALA A 115 -9.15 7.97 26.11
N LEU A 116 -9.98 8.24 25.10
CA LEU A 116 -11.28 8.90 25.30
C LEU A 116 -12.44 7.89 25.30
N TYR A 117 -12.48 7.00 24.31
CA TYR A 117 -13.51 5.97 24.14
C TYR A 117 -12.87 4.72 23.53
N ASP A 118 -13.55 3.58 23.67
CA ASP A 118 -13.16 2.37 22.96
C ASP A 118 -13.39 2.51 21.45
N ALA A 119 -12.55 1.87 20.64
CA ALA A 119 -12.77 1.77 19.20
C ALA A 119 -14.10 1.02 18.92
N PRO A 120 -14.88 1.40 17.88
CA PRO A 120 -14.53 2.32 16.79
C PRO A 120 -14.86 3.80 17.06
N GLY A 121 -15.23 4.19 18.28
CA GLY A 121 -15.67 5.54 18.59
C GLY A 121 -17.09 5.83 18.09
N HIS A 122 -17.46 7.10 18.00
CA HIS A 122 -18.85 7.51 17.72
C HIS A 122 -19.05 8.03 16.29
N TYR A 123 -18.08 8.74 15.71
CA TYR A 123 -18.24 9.41 14.41
C TYR A 123 -18.54 8.48 13.24
N VAL A 124 -18.19 7.19 13.35
CA VAL A 124 -18.54 6.18 12.34
C VAL A 124 -20.04 5.88 12.27
N PHE A 125 -20.81 6.25 13.31
CA PHE A 125 -22.25 6.03 13.42
C PHE A 125 -23.07 7.31 13.22
N ASP A 126 -22.43 8.45 13.00
CA ASP A 126 -23.12 9.70 12.71
C ASP A 126 -23.72 9.64 11.29
N GLU A 127 -25.00 10.01 11.18
CA GLU A 127 -25.76 10.04 9.91
C GLU A 127 -25.83 11.45 9.31
#